data_AF-A0A078BA71-F1
#
_entry.id   AF-A0A078BA71-F1
#
_cell.length_a   1.000
_cell.length_b   1.000
_cell.length_c   1.000
_cell.angle_alpha   90.00
_cell.angle_beta   90.00
_cell.angle_gamma   90.00
#
_symmetry.space_group_name_H-M   'P 1'
#
loop_
_entity.id
_entity.type
_entity.pdbx_description
1 polymer ?
#
loop_
_entity_poly.entity_id
_entity_poly.type
_entity_poly.pdbx_seq_one_letter_code
_entity_poly.pdbx_strand_id
1 'polypeptide(L)'
;MDHKNISGITLQKLKNAAKRGVKVFLIIDDLNFYANKDQVRQLEQAGGMVIRNNPFRQFYRHLMSFRVAPIFQRNHQKVMLVDDNIFCGSLNIANMYSSVRYGDGQFRDLNIILKRHPSKKTRDFFRDMIIRNAQFYPNMIKEKEINDTFDDIDDKYHRLYSKFYKEQKVKNPEIGVFLQETPPQVTEVSKAVLDIIKEAQHSIKIIQPYVQNVEELENLLVEAMEKRGVKVEIVTARIRDQPVYRTFLNADLFKYLKSHGAVVYEEPYKFLHMKAVVVDDGKFMTLGSLNQDIWSFYCNNEANILLVNEKVDPLRPTLAYTTFMQVFNNLKRECRLVDDREKYSPMGYIENTFWRVFLACSYFIGKGR
;
A
#
# COMPACT_ATOMS: atom_id res chain seq x y z
N MET A 1 -20.58 -16.86 -17.71
CA MET A 1 -21.18 -16.43 -16.44
C MET A 1 -20.31 -16.96 -15.31
N ASP A 2 -19.40 -16.15 -14.77
CA ASP A 2 -18.79 -16.50 -13.48
C ASP A 2 -18.96 -15.31 -12.53
N HIS A 3 -20.20 -15.16 -12.06
CA HIS A 3 -20.60 -14.11 -11.13
C HIS A 3 -20.14 -14.40 -9.69
N LYS A 4 -19.30 -15.43 -9.48
CA LYS A 4 -18.84 -15.85 -8.15
C LYS A 4 -17.44 -15.34 -7.77
N ASN A 5 -16.68 -14.78 -8.70
CA ASN A 5 -15.40 -14.15 -8.37
C ASN A 5 -15.58 -12.67 -7.95
N ILE A 6 -14.79 -12.22 -6.98
CA ILE A 6 -14.94 -10.87 -6.39
C ILE A 6 -14.74 -9.77 -7.43
N SER A 7 -13.84 -9.98 -8.39
CA SER A 7 -13.54 -9.02 -9.46
C SER A 7 -14.77 -8.80 -10.37
N GLY A 8 -15.50 -9.86 -10.73
CA GLY A 8 -16.73 -9.76 -11.53
C GLY A 8 -17.87 -9.07 -10.76
N ILE A 9 -17.98 -9.32 -9.45
CA ILE A 9 -18.93 -8.60 -8.58
C ILE A 9 -18.59 -7.11 -8.55
N THR A 10 -17.32 -6.76 -8.37
CA THR A 10 -16.84 -5.37 -8.37
C THR A 10 -17.19 -4.67 -9.68
N LEU A 11 -16.83 -5.26 -10.83
CA LEU A 11 -17.14 -4.68 -12.15
C LEU A 11 -18.64 -4.49 -12.36
N GLN A 12 -19.47 -5.45 -11.93
CA GLN A 12 -20.92 -5.33 -12.02
C GLN A 12 -21.46 -4.18 -11.14
N LYS A 13 -20.91 -3.98 -9.94
CA LYS A 13 -21.29 -2.87 -9.05
C LYS A 13 -20.88 -1.52 -9.63
N LEU A 14 -19.68 -1.42 -10.21
CA LEU A 14 -19.21 -0.23 -10.93
C LEU A 14 -20.09 0.10 -12.14
N LYS A 15 -20.43 -0.91 -12.95
CA LYS A 15 -21.35 -0.74 -14.08
C LYS A 15 -22.71 -0.22 -13.63
N ASN A 16 -23.26 -0.79 -12.56
CA ASN A 16 -24.53 -0.32 -12.01
C ASN A 16 -24.44 1.11 -11.48
N ALA A 17 -23.29 1.54 -10.96
CA ALA A 17 -23.08 2.94 -10.55
C ALA A 17 -23.04 3.87 -11.76
N ALA A 18 -22.29 3.50 -12.80
CA ALA A 18 -22.22 4.27 -14.05
C ALA A 18 -23.61 4.44 -14.68
N LYS A 19 -24.43 3.38 -14.72
CA LYS A 19 -25.83 3.45 -15.18
C LYS A 19 -26.73 4.41 -14.37
N ARG A 20 -26.38 4.71 -13.13
CA ARG A 20 -27.08 5.71 -12.30
C ARG A 20 -26.56 7.14 -12.51
N GLY A 21 -25.63 7.35 -13.44
CA GLY A 21 -24.99 8.64 -13.71
C GLY A 21 -23.80 8.96 -12.81
N VAL A 22 -23.33 8.00 -12.01
CA VAL A 22 -22.10 8.20 -11.20
C VAL A 22 -20.89 8.20 -12.13
N LYS A 23 -20.00 9.18 -11.98
CA LYS A 23 -18.70 9.19 -12.67
C LYS A 23 -17.83 8.07 -12.11
N VAL A 24 -17.50 7.10 -12.95
CA VAL A 24 -16.70 5.93 -12.56
C VAL A 24 -15.40 5.93 -13.33
N PHE A 25 -14.28 6.03 -12.61
CA PHE A 25 -12.94 5.85 -13.15
C PHE A 25 -12.34 4.58 -12.54
N LEU A 26 -11.85 3.68 -13.38
CA LEU A 26 -11.19 2.44 -12.96
C LEU A 26 -9.80 2.39 -13.59
N ILE A 27 -8.78 2.54 -12.75
CA ILE A 27 -7.39 2.55 -13.19
C ILE A 27 -6.71 1.28 -12.68
N ILE A 28 -6.06 0.54 -13.57
CA ILE A 28 -5.51 -0.79 -13.27
C ILE A 28 -4.10 -0.90 -13.82
N ASP A 29 -3.20 -1.57 -13.09
CA ASP A 29 -1.86 -1.92 -13.55
C ASP A 29 -1.92 -2.93 -14.70
N ASP A 30 -1.28 -2.64 -15.84
CA ASP A 30 -1.44 -3.47 -17.07
C ASP A 30 -0.81 -4.86 -16.94
N LEU A 31 0.25 -4.99 -16.13
CA LEU A 31 1.01 -6.24 -15.94
C LEU A 31 0.21 -7.36 -15.26
N ASN A 32 -0.82 -7.03 -14.48
CA ASN A 32 -1.62 -7.98 -13.70
C ASN A 32 -3.11 -7.95 -14.07
N PHE A 33 -3.47 -7.42 -15.24
CA PHE A 33 -4.87 -7.36 -15.64
C PHE A 33 -5.38 -8.72 -16.13
N TYR A 34 -6.11 -9.42 -15.27
CA TYR A 34 -6.86 -10.64 -15.59
C TYR A 34 -8.38 -10.39 -15.64
N ALA A 35 -8.82 -9.15 -15.88
CA ALA A 35 -10.25 -8.86 -15.90
C ALA A 35 -10.93 -9.34 -17.19
N ASN A 36 -12.19 -9.77 -17.06
CA ASN A 36 -13.00 -10.21 -18.18
C ASN A 36 -13.25 -9.03 -19.15
N LYS A 37 -12.78 -9.16 -20.40
CA LYS A 37 -12.86 -8.11 -21.43
C LYS A 37 -14.30 -7.67 -21.71
N ASP A 38 -15.27 -8.60 -21.66
CA ASP A 38 -16.67 -8.26 -21.90
C ASP A 38 -17.26 -7.45 -20.75
N GLN A 39 -16.90 -7.77 -19.50
CA GLN A 39 -17.34 -6.97 -18.36
C GLN A 39 -16.75 -5.56 -18.36
N VAL A 40 -15.50 -5.41 -18.80
CA VAL A 40 -14.86 -4.10 -18.99
C VAL A 40 -15.56 -3.31 -20.09
N ARG A 41 -15.81 -3.90 -21.26
CA ARG A 41 -16.59 -3.27 -22.33
C ARG A 41 -17.98 -2.84 -21.87
N GLN A 42 -18.65 -3.68 -21.07
CA GLN A 42 -19.96 -3.34 -20.51
C GLN A 42 -19.92 -2.18 -19.51
N LEU A 43 -18.82 -2.02 -18.76
CA LEU A 43 -18.61 -0.86 -17.90
C LEU A 43 -18.39 0.40 -18.74
N GLU A 44 -17.58 0.32 -19.79
CA GLU A 44 -17.35 1.42 -20.73
C GLU A 44 -18.63 1.86 -21.44
N GLN A 45 -19.41 0.90 -21.94
CA GLN A 45 -20.74 1.16 -22.54
C GLN A 45 -21.74 1.78 -21.56
N ALA A 46 -21.57 1.54 -20.25
CA ALA A 46 -22.38 2.16 -19.21
C ALA A 46 -21.91 3.57 -18.82
N GLY A 47 -20.85 4.09 -19.45
CA GLY A 47 -20.29 5.42 -19.19
C GLY A 47 -19.13 5.44 -18.19
N GLY A 48 -18.62 4.28 -17.76
CA GLY A 48 -17.40 4.20 -16.96
C GLY A 48 -16.14 4.39 -17.81
N MET A 49 -15.08 4.95 -17.24
CA MET A 49 -13.78 5.08 -17.88
C MET A 49 -12.80 4.07 -17.30
N VAL A 50 -12.20 3.23 -18.14
CA VAL A 50 -11.22 2.22 -17.73
C VAL A 50 -9.85 2.55 -18.33
N ILE A 51 -8.83 2.67 -17.49
CA ILE A 51 -7.47 3.07 -17.88
C ILE A 51 -6.49 2.00 -17.44
N ARG A 52 -5.69 1.50 -18.38
CA ARG A 52 -4.55 0.64 -18.06
C ARG A 52 -3.32 1.52 -17.87
N ASN A 53 -2.83 1.56 -16.65
CA ASN A 53 -1.65 2.32 -16.29
C ASN A 53 -0.40 1.58 -16.79
N ASN A 54 0.52 2.29 -17.44
CA ASN A 54 1.76 1.75 -18.03
C ASN A 54 1.54 0.54 -18.98
N PRO A 55 0.82 0.71 -20.12
CA PRO A 55 0.47 -0.41 -20.98
C PRO A 55 1.71 -1.12 -21.59
N PHE A 56 1.73 -2.45 -21.52
CA PHE A 56 2.81 -3.37 -21.94
C PHE A 56 3.26 -3.20 -23.40
N ARG A 57 2.46 -2.54 -24.25
CA ARG A 57 2.87 -2.13 -25.60
C ARG A 57 4.14 -1.25 -25.56
N GLN A 58 4.48 -0.67 -24.41
CA GLN A 58 5.72 0.05 -24.14
C GLN A 58 6.92 -0.85 -23.78
N PHE A 59 6.72 -2.11 -23.35
CA PHE A 59 7.80 -3.05 -23.04
C PHE A 59 8.75 -3.20 -24.23
N TYR A 60 8.21 -3.36 -25.44
CA TYR A 60 9.00 -3.40 -26.68
C TYR A 60 9.72 -2.08 -26.98
N ARG A 61 9.12 -0.91 -26.70
CA ARG A 61 9.77 0.41 -26.89
C ARG A 61 10.86 0.68 -25.85
N HIS A 62 10.69 0.23 -24.61
CA HIS A 62 11.66 0.35 -23.53
C HIS A 62 12.86 -0.58 -23.74
N LEU A 63 12.61 -1.83 -24.17
CA LEU A 63 13.66 -2.77 -24.56
C LEU A 63 14.52 -2.20 -25.71
N MET A 64 13.87 -1.62 -26.73
CA MET A 64 14.58 -1.01 -27.88
C MET A 64 15.25 0.33 -27.58
N SER A 65 14.99 0.95 -26.41
CA SER A 65 15.63 2.21 -25.98
C SER A 65 16.63 2.03 -24.84
N PHE A 66 16.99 0.79 -24.49
CA PHE A 66 17.85 0.43 -23.35
C PHE A 66 17.40 1.04 -21.99
N ARG A 67 16.16 1.51 -21.89
CA ARG A 67 15.58 2.09 -20.66
C ARG A 67 14.81 1.02 -19.91
N VAL A 68 15.52 0.23 -19.11
CA VAL A 68 14.96 -0.87 -18.31
C VAL A 68 14.32 -0.42 -16.97
N ALA A 69 14.57 0.81 -16.52
CA ALA A 69 14.03 1.35 -15.27
C ALA A 69 12.49 1.27 -15.12
N PRO A 70 11.68 1.58 -16.16
CA PRO A 70 10.22 1.50 -16.08
C PRO A 70 9.66 0.08 -15.88
N ILE A 71 10.47 -0.96 -16.10
CA ILE A 71 10.06 -2.36 -15.90
C ILE A 71 9.93 -2.68 -14.40
N PHE A 72 10.73 -2.01 -13.56
CA PHE A 72 10.73 -2.20 -12.11
C PHE A 72 9.79 -1.24 -11.37
N GLN A 73 9.31 -0.17 -12.03
CA GLN A 73 8.34 0.75 -11.45
C GLN A 73 6.92 0.20 -11.60
N ARG A 74 6.39 -0.38 -10.54
CA ARG A 74 5.01 -0.89 -10.53
C ARG A 74 4.04 0.08 -9.89
N ASN A 75 2.81 0.10 -10.39
CA ASN A 75 1.73 0.71 -9.65
C ASN A 75 1.29 -0.23 -8.53
N HIS A 76 1.77 0.03 -7.31
CA HIS A 76 1.44 -0.77 -6.13
C HIS A 76 0.35 -0.10 -5.26
N GLN A 77 -0.23 1.01 -5.73
CA GLN A 77 -1.23 1.80 -5.01
C GLN A 77 -2.60 1.12 -5.02
N LYS A 78 -3.21 0.97 -3.84
CA LYS A 78 -4.54 0.36 -3.66
C LYS A 78 -5.43 1.38 -2.96
N VAL A 79 -5.98 2.27 -3.78
CA VAL A 79 -6.76 3.42 -3.34
C VAL A 79 -8.11 3.39 -4.05
N MET A 80 -9.18 3.65 -3.30
CA MET A 80 -10.51 3.86 -3.86
C MET A 80 -11.11 5.10 -3.22
N LEU A 81 -11.68 5.98 -4.05
CA LEU A 81 -12.40 7.15 -3.60
C LEU A 81 -13.87 7.00 -4.01
N VAL A 82 -14.77 7.05 -3.04
CA VAL A 82 -16.21 7.09 -3.27
C VAL A 82 -16.77 8.31 -2.55
N ASP A 83 -17.17 9.30 -3.34
CA ASP A 83 -17.53 10.63 -2.83
C ASP A 83 -16.37 11.23 -2.01
N ASP A 84 -16.55 11.49 -0.71
CA ASP A 84 -15.50 11.90 0.23
C ASP A 84 -15.11 10.77 1.21
N ASN A 85 -15.23 9.51 0.78
CA ASN A 85 -14.75 8.35 1.53
C ASN A 85 -13.51 7.79 0.85
N ILE A 86 -12.37 7.88 1.54
CA ILE A 86 -11.08 7.39 1.04
C ILE A 86 -10.83 6.01 1.62
N PHE A 87 -10.64 5.04 0.75
CA PHE A 87 -10.25 3.68 1.08
C PHE A 87 -8.80 3.50 0.66
N CYS A 88 -7.96 3.01 1.56
CA CYS A 88 -6.55 2.77 1.29
C CYS A 88 -6.06 1.61 2.16
N GLY A 89 -5.14 0.82 1.65
CA GLY A 89 -4.60 -0.33 2.37
C GLY A 89 -3.81 -1.23 1.46
N SER A 90 -3.75 -2.51 1.83
CA SER A 90 -2.91 -3.50 1.16
C SER A 90 -3.69 -4.48 0.27
N LEU A 91 -5.02 -4.40 0.27
CA LEU A 91 -5.89 -5.40 -0.35
C LEU A 91 -6.03 -5.19 -1.86
N ASN A 92 -5.71 -6.23 -2.62
CA ASN A 92 -6.06 -6.32 -4.03
C ASN A 92 -7.48 -6.87 -4.23
N ILE A 93 -8.11 -6.55 -5.37
CA ILE A 93 -9.42 -7.11 -5.74
C ILE A 93 -9.23 -8.42 -6.51
N ALA A 94 -9.04 -9.52 -5.78
CA ALA A 94 -9.01 -10.88 -6.31
C ALA A 94 -9.46 -11.92 -5.26
N ASN A 95 -9.85 -13.11 -5.72
CA ASN A 95 -10.43 -14.15 -4.87
C ASN A 95 -9.48 -14.56 -3.73
N MET A 96 -8.18 -14.71 -3.99
CA MET A 96 -7.19 -15.08 -2.98
C MET A 96 -7.06 -14.06 -1.82
N TYR A 97 -7.38 -12.80 -2.09
CA TYR A 97 -7.40 -11.74 -1.07
C TYR A 97 -8.71 -11.68 -0.28
N SER A 98 -9.72 -12.44 -0.71
CA SER A 98 -11.04 -12.43 -0.11
C SER A 98 -11.15 -13.51 0.96
N SER A 99 -11.94 -13.23 2.00
CA SER A 99 -12.34 -14.22 3.00
C SER A 99 -13.01 -15.44 2.34
N VAL A 100 -13.16 -16.53 3.10
CA VAL A 100 -13.85 -17.77 2.67
C VAL A 100 -15.25 -17.55 2.07
N ARG A 101 -15.90 -16.41 2.34
CA ARG A 101 -17.18 -16.04 1.71
C ARG A 101 -17.08 -15.78 0.21
N TYR A 102 -15.95 -15.25 -0.26
CA TYR A 102 -15.76 -14.82 -1.66
C TYR A 102 -14.42 -15.30 -2.26
N GLY A 103 -13.67 -16.13 -1.52
CA GLY A 103 -12.27 -16.45 -1.78
C GLY A 103 -11.80 -17.68 -1.02
N ASP A 104 -10.47 -17.85 -0.94
CA ASP A 104 -9.84 -18.97 -0.23
C ASP A 104 -9.40 -18.62 1.21
N GLY A 105 -9.43 -17.35 1.60
CA GLY A 105 -9.07 -16.90 2.94
C GLY A 105 -7.60 -17.10 3.31
N GLN A 106 -6.70 -17.23 2.32
CA GLN A 106 -5.27 -17.45 2.55
C GLN A 106 -4.50 -16.17 2.86
N PHE A 107 -4.97 -15.01 2.40
CA PHE A 107 -4.33 -13.73 2.66
C PHE A 107 -4.89 -13.05 3.91
N ARG A 108 -3.99 -12.51 4.72
CA ARG A 108 -4.32 -11.59 5.81
C ARG A 108 -3.96 -10.18 5.38
N ASP A 109 -4.96 -9.31 5.33
CA ASP A 109 -4.83 -7.98 4.77
C ASP A 109 -5.57 -6.94 5.64
N LEU A 110 -5.21 -5.67 5.52
CA LEU A 110 -5.74 -4.57 6.31
C LEU A 110 -5.99 -3.36 5.40
N ASN A 111 -7.14 -2.72 5.56
CA ASN A 111 -7.44 -1.44 4.94
C ASN A 111 -8.05 -0.48 5.96
N ILE A 112 -7.90 0.80 5.71
CA ILE A 112 -8.54 1.89 6.43
C ILE A 112 -9.50 2.62 5.51
N ILE A 113 -10.54 3.16 6.14
CA ILE A 113 -11.53 4.01 5.49
C ILE A 113 -11.58 5.33 6.24
N LEU A 114 -11.15 6.42 5.58
CA LEU A 114 -11.42 7.77 6.06
C LEU A 114 -12.80 8.17 5.55
N LYS A 115 -13.81 8.10 6.44
CA LYS A 115 -15.19 8.43 6.11
C LYS A 115 -15.42 9.93 6.12
N ARG A 116 -16.03 10.46 5.06
CA ARG A 116 -16.37 11.89 4.92
C ARG A 116 -15.18 12.78 5.27
N HIS A 117 -14.05 12.52 4.63
CA HIS A 117 -12.79 13.19 4.88
C HIS A 117 -12.49 14.16 3.73
N PRO A 118 -11.83 15.32 3.98
CA PRO A 118 -11.32 16.16 2.90
C PRO A 118 -10.50 15.33 1.90
N SER A 119 -10.99 15.20 0.66
CA SER A 119 -10.39 14.30 -0.32
C SER A 119 -9.84 15.01 -1.56
N LYS A 120 -9.72 16.35 -1.54
CA LYS A 120 -9.14 17.11 -2.68
C LYS A 120 -7.79 16.53 -3.12
N LYS A 121 -6.86 16.31 -2.18
CA LYS A 121 -5.56 15.70 -2.47
C LYS A 121 -5.70 14.32 -3.15
N THR A 122 -6.64 13.49 -2.68
CA THR A 122 -6.90 12.17 -3.28
C THR A 122 -7.56 12.29 -4.66
N ARG A 123 -8.41 13.30 -4.88
CA ARG A 123 -8.98 13.60 -6.20
C ARG A 123 -7.91 14.08 -7.18
N ASP A 124 -7.04 14.99 -6.75
CA ASP A 124 -5.89 15.47 -7.54
C ASP A 124 -4.99 14.28 -7.91
N PHE A 125 -4.72 13.37 -6.97
CA PHE A 125 -4.00 12.12 -7.25
C PHE A 125 -4.62 11.30 -8.41
N PHE A 126 -5.94 11.10 -8.40
CA PHE A 126 -6.63 10.40 -9.49
C PHE A 126 -6.64 11.20 -10.79
N ARG A 127 -6.89 12.51 -10.72
CA ARG A 127 -6.88 13.46 -11.84
C ARG A 127 -5.53 13.39 -12.57
N ASP A 128 -4.43 13.52 -11.83
CA ASP A 128 -3.08 13.46 -12.35
C ASP A 128 -2.77 12.10 -12.98
N MET A 129 -3.21 11.01 -12.35
CA MET A 129 -3.00 9.66 -12.90
C MET A 129 -3.76 9.45 -14.22
N ILE A 130 -4.96 10.01 -14.37
CA ILE A 130 -5.72 9.98 -15.62
C ILE A 130 -4.99 10.80 -16.69
N ILE A 131 -4.61 12.04 -16.38
CA ILE A 131 -3.96 12.96 -17.32
C ILE A 131 -2.61 12.40 -17.80
N ARG A 132 -1.80 11.83 -16.91
CA ARG A 132 -0.51 11.19 -17.29
C ARG A 132 -0.68 10.07 -18.33
N ASN A 133 -1.83 9.39 -18.33
CA ASN A 133 -2.15 8.34 -19.29
C ASN A 133 -2.82 8.87 -20.57
N ALA A 134 -3.11 10.17 -20.70
CA ALA A 134 -3.78 10.75 -21.87
C ALA A 134 -3.06 10.44 -23.19
N GLN A 135 -1.73 10.42 -23.17
CA GLN A 135 -0.89 10.06 -24.32
C GLN A 135 -1.20 8.66 -24.90
N PHE A 136 -1.69 7.72 -24.09
CA PHE A 136 -2.06 6.37 -24.52
C PHE A 136 -3.52 6.26 -24.96
N TYR A 137 -4.33 7.26 -24.62
CA TYR A 137 -5.76 7.29 -24.84
C TYR A 137 -6.23 8.65 -25.42
N PRO A 138 -5.61 9.18 -26.48
CA PRO A 138 -5.84 10.56 -26.93
C PRO A 138 -7.29 10.84 -27.40
N ASN A 139 -8.01 9.81 -27.82
CA ASN A 139 -9.41 9.91 -28.23
C ASN A 139 -10.40 9.82 -27.05
N MET A 140 -9.95 9.32 -25.90
CA MET A 140 -10.79 9.08 -24.71
C MET A 140 -10.50 10.07 -23.58
N ILE A 141 -9.25 10.52 -23.46
CA ILE A 141 -8.79 11.42 -22.40
C ILE A 141 -8.35 12.73 -23.03
N LYS A 142 -9.19 13.75 -22.87
CA LYS A 142 -8.83 15.14 -23.18
C LYS A 142 -8.59 15.87 -21.87
N GLU A 143 -7.37 16.36 -21.70
CA GLU A 143 -6.91 16.96 -20.44
C GLU A 143 -7.85 18.05 -19.92
N LYS A 144 -8.29 18.97 -20.80
CA LYS A 144 -9.25 20.01 -20.45
C LYS A 144 -10.56 19.44 -19.87
N GLU A 145 -11.16 18.46 -20.53
CA GLU A 145 -12.44 17.87 -20.09
C GLU A 145 -12.30 17.15 -18.74
N ILE A 146 -11.15 16.52 -18.48
CA ILE A 146 -10.84 15.90 -17.18
C ILE A 146 -10.69 16.97 -16.10
N ASN A 147 -9.92 18.03 -16.35
CA ASN A 147 -9.75 19.13 -15.41
C ASN A 147 -11.09 19.78 -15.05
N ASP A 148 -11.87 20.16 -16.07
CA ASP A 148 -13.20 20.77 -15.89
C ASP A 148 -14.12 19.86 -15.05
N THR A 149 -14.07 18.53 -15.28
CA THR A 149 -14.86 17.55 -14.52
C THR A 149 -14.45 17.51 -13.05
N PHE A 150 -13.16 17.45 -12.75
CA PHE A 150 -12.68 17.38 -11.38
C PHE A 150 -12.83 18.72 -10.64
N ASP A 151 -12.75 19.85 -11.34
CA ASP A 151 -12.99 21.17 -10.77
C ASP A 151 -14.46 21.36 -10.37
N ASP A 152 -15.42 20.95 -11.21
CA ASP A 152 -16.85 20.96 -10.84
C ASP A 152 -17.13 20.07 -9.62
N ILE A 153 -16.49 18.90 -9.55
CA ILE A 153 -16.57 18.02 -8.37
C ILE A 153 -16.00 18.73 -7.14
N ASP A 154 -14.80 19.31 -7.23
CA ASP A 154 -14.16 20.02 -6.12
C ASP A 154 -15.02 21.16 -5.59
N ASP A 155 -15.56 21.99 -6.49
CA ASP A 155 -16.47 23.08 -6.16
C ASP A 155 -17.74 22.59 -5.48
N LYS A 156 -18.36 21.54 -6.01
CA LYS A 156 -19.56 20.93 -5.41
C LYS A 156 -19.31 20.44 -4.00
N TYR A 157 -18.23 19.68 -3.78
CA TYR A 157 -17.91 19.13 -2.46
C TYR A 157 -17.43 20.20 -1.48
N HIS A 158 -16.71 21.23 -1.95
CA HIS A 158 -16.35 22.38 -1.13
C HIS A 158 -17.59 23.11 -0.61
N ARG A 159 -18.58 23.37 -1.48
CA ARG A 159 -19.85 24.00 -1.09
C ARG A 159 -20.64 23.16 -0.07
N LEU A 160 -20.69 21.85 -0.27
CA LEU A 160 -21.51 20.96 0.58
C LEU A 160 -20.87 20.65 1.95
N TYR A 161 -19.55 20.49 2.02
CA TYR A 161 -18.91 19.86 3.18
C TYR A 161 -17.81 20.69 3.86
N SER A 162 -17.42 21.85 3.33
CA SER A 162 -16.35 22.68 3.95
C SER A 162 -16.62 23.02 5.43
N LYS A 163 -17.88 23.30 5.79
CA LYS A 163 -18.29 23.52 7.19
C LYS A 163 -18.16 22.25 8.03
N PHE A 164 -18.65 21.12 7.51
CA PHE A 164 -18.54 19.81 8.17
C PHE A 164 -17.08 19.43 8.45
N TYR A 165 -16.17 19.66 7.49
CA TYR A 165 -14.74 19.38 7.66
C TYR A 165 -14.09 20.23 8.74
N LYS A 166 -14.45 21.51 8.83
CA LYS A 166 -13.96 22.39 9.91
C LYS A 166 -14.42 21.88 11.27
N GLU A 167 -15.70 21.50 11.41
CA GLU A 167 -16.25 21.00 12.66
C GLU A 167 -15.67 19.63 13.06
N GLN A 168 -15.47 18.73 12.10
CA GLN A 168 -14.86 17.42 12.34
C GLN A 168 -13.42 17.54 12.85
N LYS A 169 -12.62 18.45 12.27
CA LYS A 169 -11.23 18.70 12.71
C LYS A 169 -11.16 19.17 14.16
N VAL A 170 -12.18 19.88 14.66
CA VAL A 170 -12.24 20.32 16.07
C VAL A 170 -12.63 19.17 17.01
N LYS A 171 -13.45 18.23 16.54
CA LYS A 171 -14.00 17.14 17.36
C LYS A 171 -13.17 15.86 17.36
N ASN A 172 -12.35 15.63 16.33
CA ASN A 172 -11.53 14.43 16.20
C ASN A 172 -10.06 14.76 16.53
N PRO A 173 -9.51 14.21 17.62
CA PRO A 173 -8.10 14.43 17.96
C PRO A 173 -7.14 13.70 16.99
N GLU A 174 -7.66 12.74 16.21
CA GLU A 174 -6.90 11.97 15.22
C GLU A 174 -7.13 12.53 13.80
N ILE A 175 -6.07 13.02 13.17
CA ILE A 175 -6.09 13.58 11.82
C ILE A 175 -5.59 12.52 10.83
N GLY A 176 -6.40 12.23 9.81
CA GLY A 176 -6.01 11.37 8.70
C GLY A 176 -5.39 12.17 7.55
N VAL A 177 -4.28 11.68 7.01
CA VAL A 177 -3.57 12.31 5.91
C VAL A 177 -3.33 11.26 4.83
N PHE A 178 -3.83 11.53 3.63
CA PHE A 178 -3.50 10.73 2.45
C PHE A 178 -2.10 11.07 1.96
N LEU A 179 -1.26 10.05 1.82
CA LEU A 179 0.11 10.14 1.36
C LEU A 179 0.29 9.33 0.08
N GLN A 180 1.07 9.85 -0.85
CA GLN A 180 1.42 9.20 -2.11
C GLN A 180 2.94 9.12 -2.31
N GLU A 181 3.37 8.09 -3.03
CA GLU A 181 4.75 7.87 -3.41
C GLU A 181 4.80 7.61 -4.92
N THR A 182 5.73 8.26 -5.59
CA THR A 182 6.10 8.04 -7.00
C THR A 182 7.60 8.37 -7.10
N PRO A 183 8.49 7.44 -6.69
CA PRO A 183 9.91 7.70 -6.64
C PRO A 183 10.53 7.91 -8.03
N PRO A 184 11.56 8.78 -8.14
CA PRO A 184 12.12 9.64 -7.10
C PRO A 184 11.36 10.97 -6.90
N GLN A 185 10.30 11.25 -7.66
CA GLN A 185 9.68 12.57 -7.72
C GLN A 185 8.89 12.94 -6.46
N VAL A 186 8.18 11.96 -5.87
CA VAL A 186 7.32 12.15 -4.72
C VAL A 186 7.60 11.07 -3.69
N THR A 187 8.02 11.44 -2.49
CA THR A 187 8.43 10.50 -1.44
C THR A 187 7.72 10.71 -0.10
N GLU A 188 6.40 10.92 -0.12
CA GLU A 188 5.66 11.26 1.11
C GLU A 188 5.51 10.06 2.06
N VAL A 189 5.29 8.85 1.53
CA VAL A 189 4.95 7.68 2.34
C VAL A 189 6.19 7.16 3.09
N SER A 190 7.28 6.89 2.36
CA SER A 190 8.56 6.47 2.93
C SER A 190 9.09 7.49 3.94
N LYS A 191 9.08 8.78 3.61
CA LYS A 191 9.49 9.85 4.52
C LYS A 191 8.65 9.89 5.79
N ALA A 192 7.32 9.79 5.68
CA ALA A 192 6.45 9.75 6.85
C ALA A 192 6.76 8.56 7.77
N VAL A 193 7.05 7.38 7.22
CA VAL A 193 7.47 6.21 8.02
C VAL A 193 8.77 6.49 8.78
N LEU A 194 9.77 7.06 8.11
CA LEU A 194 11.05 7.38 8.74
C LEU A 194 10.90 8.46 9.82
N ASP A 195 10.09 9.49 9.57
CA ASP A 195 9.87 10.61 10.49
C ASP A 195 9.14 10.16 11.76
N ILE A 196 8.09 9.34 11.66
CA ILE A 196 7.39 8.83 12.86
C ILE A 196 8.28 7.91 13.71
N ILE A 197 9.20 7.16 13.09
CA ILE A 197 10.15 6.30 13.81
C ILE A 197 11.21 7.14 14.54
N LYS A 198 11.68 8.24 13.92
CA LYS A 198 12.58 9.20 14.57
C LYS A 198 11.94 9.83 15.81
N GLU A 199 10.63 10.08 15.77
CA GLU A 199 9.89 10.65 16.89
C GLU A 199 9.55 9.66 18.01
N ALA A 200 9.68 8.36 17.80
CA ALA A 200 9.25 7.33 18.75
C ALA A 200 9.97 7.44 20.10
N GLN A 201 9.20 7.39 21.20
CA GLN A 201 9.67 7.50 22.59
C GLN A 201 9.45 6.24 23.42
N HIS A 202 8.48 5.38 23.06
CA HIS A 202 8.06 4.28 23.91
C HIS A 202 7.93 2.95 23.17
N SER A 203 7.23 2.93 22.02
CA SER A 203 7.08 1.69 21.27
C SER A 203 6.87 1.89 19.77
N ILE A 204 7.34 0.91 19.00
CA ILE A 204 7.10 0.78 17.57
C ILE A 204 6.59 -0.64 17.31
N LYS A 205 5.43 -0.74 16.66
CA LYS A 205 4.79 -2.01 16.28
C LYS A 205 4.62 -2.05 14.77
N ILE A 206 5.19 -3.06 14.12
CA ILE A 206 5.22 -3.19 12.66
C ILE A 206 4.53 -4.47 12.24
N ILE A 207 3.66 -4.39 11.23
CA ILE A 207 3.17 -5.55 10.48
C ILE A 207 3.60 -5.37 9.03
N GLN A 208 4.43 -6.30 8.52
CA GLN A 208 4.95 -6.21 7.16
C GLN A 208 5.21 -7.60 6.54
N PRO A 209 4.73 -7.91 5.32
CA PRO A 209 5.13 -9.12 4.59
C PRO A 209 6.63 -9.17 4.28
N TYR A 210 7.21 -8.00 4.02
CA TYR A 210 8.55 -7.81 3.49
C TYR A 210 9.21 -6.69 4.30
N VAL A 211 10.25 -7.05 5.05
CA VAL A 211 11.17 -6.12 5.72
C VAL A 211 12.56 -6.50 5.24
N GLN A 212 13.19 -5.68 4.40
CA GLN A 212 14.44 -6.04 3.75
C GLN A 212 15.33 -4.84 3.46
N ASN A 213 16.50 -4.82 4.10
CA ASN A 213 17.72 -4.13 3.68
C ASN A 213 17.52 -2.64 3.32
N VAL A 214 16.57 -1.97 3.98
CA VAL A 214 16.45 -0.52 3.92
C VAL A 214 17.31 0.02 5.06
N GLU A 215 18.60 0.23 4.77
CA GLU A 215 19.63 0.58 5.76
C GLU A 215 19.21 1.78 6.64
N GLU A 216 18.62 2.81 6.04
CA GLU A 216 18.13 3.98 6.78
C GLU A 216 17.04 3.61 7.80
N LEU A 217 16.08 2.76 7.40
CA LEU A 217 15.01 2.31 8.29
C LEU A 217 15.56 1.44 9.43
N GLU A 218 16.45 0.50 9.11
CA GLU A 218 17.05 -0.40 10.10
C GLU A 218 17.88 0.38 11.12
N ASN A 219 18.70 1.33 10.67
CA ASN A 219 19.50 2.18 11.55
C ASN A 219 18.63 3.04 12.46
N LEU A 220 17.52 3.57 11.98
CA LEU A 220 16.59 4.33 12.82
C LEU A 220 15.89 3.47 13.88
N LEU A 221 15.54 2.22 13.55
CA LEU A 221 14.99 1.27 14.51
C LEU A 221 16.01 0.89 15.58
N VAL A 222 17.26 0.60 15.19
CA VAL A 222 18.35 0.34 16.13
C VAL A 222 18.59 1.53 17.04
N GLU A 223 18.65 2.74 16.46
CA GLU A 223 18.80 3.96 17.26
C GLU A 223 17.66 4.13 18.27
N ALA A 224 16.42 3.87 17.86
CA ALA A 224 15.27 3.92 18.75
C ALA A 224 15.42 2.96 19.94
N MET A 225 15.85 1.72 19.67
CA MET A 225 16.03 0.72 20.72
C MET A 225 17.19 1.08 21.66
N GLU A 226 18.36 1.38 21.11
CA GLU A 226 19.58 1.56 21.90
C GLU A 226 19.67 2.91 22.59
N LYS A 227 19.36 4.00 21.90
CA LYS A 227 19.52 5.36 22.44
C LYS A 227 18.29 5.84 23.20
N ARG A 228 17.10 5.39 22.82
CA ARG A 228 15.82 5.84 23.39
C ARG A 228 15.10 4.78 24.23
N GLY A 229 15.56 3.53 24.22
CA GLY A 229 14.90 2.44 24.95
C GLY A 229 13.52 2.07 24.38
N VAL A 230 13.24 2.43 23.13
CA VAL A 230 11.96 2.17 22.46
C VAL A 230 11.80 0.68 22.23
N LYS A 231 10.64 0.12 22.60
CA LYS A 231 10.34 -1.29 22.35
C LYS A 231 9.90 -1.49 20.89
N VAL A 232 10.62 -2.34 20.15
CA VAL A 232 10.29 -2.65 18.75
C VAL A 232 9.75 -4.07 18.65
N GLU A 233 8.52 -4.20 18.14
CA GLU A 233 7.89 -5.49 17.85
C GLU A 233 7.47 -5.57 16.38
N ILE A 234 7.82 -6.67 15.72
CA ILE A 234 7.58 -6.86 14.29
C ILE A 234 6.85 -8.18 14.06
N VAL A 235 5.76 -8.14 13.31
CA VAL A 235 5.07 -9.33 12.78
C VAL A 235 5.32 -9.39 11.27
N THR A 236 5.90 -10.50 10.80
CA THR A 236 6.26 -10.68 9.39
C THR A 236 5.73 -12.00 8.80
N ALA A 237 5.88 -12.18 7.49
CA ALA A 237 5.48 -13.38 6.79
C ALA A 237 6.60 -14.44 6.84
N ARG A 238 6.23 -15.72 7.06
CA ARG A 238 7.11 -16.85 6.72
C ARG A 238 6.96 -17.24 5.25
N ILE A 239 5.72 -17.33 4.79
CA ILE A 239 5.37 -17.71 3.42
C ILE A 239 5.14 -16.44 2.60
N ARG A 240 5.79 -16.35 1.43
CA ARG A 240 5.80 -15.17 0.58
C ARG A 240 5.37 -15.50 -0.83
N ASP A 241 4.50 -14.66 -1.38
CA ASP A 241 3.94 -14.85 -2.73
C ASP A 241 4.96 -14.49 -3.81
N GLN A 242 5.77 -13.44 -3.57
CA GLN A 242 6.75 -12.96 -4.54
C GLN A 242 7.96 -13.92 -4.64
N PRO A 243 8.29 -14.42 -5.85
CA PRO A 243 9.39 -15.39 -6.03
C PRO A 243 10.72 -14.93 -5.45
N VAL A 244 11.07 -13.65 -5.63
CA VAL A 244 12.34 -13.07 -5.20
C VAL A 244 12.57 -13.16 -3.68
N TYR A 245 11.50 -13.27 -2.89
CA TYR A 245 11.57 -13.27 -1.43
C TYR A 245 11.28 -14.64 -0.84
N ARG A 246 10.86 -15.61 -1.66
CA ARG A 246 10.34 -16.91 -1.22
C ARG A 246 11.34 -17.71 -0.40
N THR A 247 12.63 -17.61 -0.73
CA THR A 247 13.69 -18.40 -0.09
C THR A 247 14.39 -17.70 1.06
N PHE A 248 14.11 -16.42 1.32
CA PHE A 248 14.77 -15.68 2.39
C PHE A 248 14.32 -16.15 3.78
N LEU A 249 15.29 -16.41 4.67
CA LEU A 249 15.02 -16.78 6.05
C LEU A 249 14.89 -15.54 6.92
N ASN A 250 13.86 -15.51 7.77
CA ASN A 250 13.69 -14.42 8.73
C ASN A 250 14.84 -14.33 9.74
N ALA A 251 15.47 -15.46 10.09
CA ALA A 251 16.65 -15.50 10.93
C ALA A 251 17.80 -14.64 10.40
N ASP A 252 17.95 -14.59 9.07
CA ASP A 252 18.97 -13.81 8.38
C ASP A 252 18.53 -12.35 8.19
N LEU A 253 17.30 -12.14 7.69
CA LEU A 253 16.75 -10.80 7.46
C LEU A 253 16.69 -9.94 8.71
N PHE A 254 16.34 -10.53 9.86
CA PHE A 254 16.15 -9.79 11.10
C PHE A 254 17.33 -9.93 12.08
N LYS A 255 18.42 -10.59 11.69
CA LYS A 255 19.57 -10.82 12.58
C LYS A 255 20.07 -9.53 13.23
N TYR A 256 20.20 -8.47 12.43
CA TYR A 256 20.67 -7.16 12.89
C TYR A 256 19.68 -6.53 13.87
N LEU A 257 18.39 -6.43 13.53
CA LEU A 257 17.39 -5.85 14.44
C LEU A 257 17.25 -6.65 15.74
N LYS A 258 17.25 -7.99 15.67
CA LYS A 258 17.13 -8.87 16.83
C LYS A 258 18.34 -8.78 17.76
N SER A 259 19.55 -8.62 17.24
CA SER A 259 20.73 -8.45 18.09
C SER A 259 20.72 -7.15 18.90
N HIS A 260 19.87 -6.18 18.52
CA HIS A 260 19.68 -4.90 19.21
C HIS A 260 18.37 -4.84 20.01
N GLY A 261 17.66 -5.96 20.16
CA GLY A 261 16.50 -6.08 21.06
C GLY A 261 15.13 -6.10 20.37
N ALA A 262 15.05 -6.08 19.04
CA ALA A 262 13.76 -6.20 18.36
C ALA A 262 13.15 -7.59 18.58
N VAL A 263 11.86 -7.64 18.88
CA VAL A 263 11.11 -8.90 18.99
C VAL A 263 10.37 -9.17 17.69
N VAL A 264 10.70 -10.26 17.02
CA VAL A 264 10.17 -10.57 15.69
C VAL A 264 9.39 -11.88 15.70
N TYR A 265 8.14 -11.80 15.24
CA TYR A 265 7.20 -12.90 15.07
C TYR A 265 6.99 -13.15 13.58
N GLU A 266 6.77 -14.41 13.19
CA GLU A 266 6.41 -14.79 11.82
C GLU A 266 5.11 -15.57 11.76
N GLU A 267 4.25 -15.23 10.79
CA GLU A 267 3.03 -15.96 10.43
C GLU A 267 3.41 -17.16 9.56
N PRO A 268 3.28 -18.41 10.06
CA PRO A 268 3.82 -19.59 9.40
C PRO A 268 2.86 -20.24 8.39
N TYR A 269 1.56 -19.90 8.39
CA TYR A 269 0.54 -20.65 7.65
C TYR A 269 -0.16 -19.85 6.55
N LYS A 270 -0.33 -18.54 6.75
CA LYS A 270 -1.04 -17.66 5.81
C LYS A 270 -0.12 -16.66 5.13
N PHE A 271 -0.53 -16.16 3.97
CA PHE A 271 0.12 -15.01 3.36
C PHE A 271 -0.24 -13.76 4.17
N LEU A 272 0.68 -13.33 5.05
CA LEU A 272 0.57 -12.01 5.66
C LEU A 272 0.84 -10.97 4.57
N HIS A 273 -0.08 -10.03 4.35
CA HIS A 273 0.04 -9.00 3.32
C HIS A 273 -0.29 -7.59 3.84
N MET A 274 -0.50 -7.44 5.15
CA MET A 274 -0.72 -6.16 5.81
C MET A 274 0.57 -5.32 5.82
N LYS A 275 0.47 -4.02 5.51
CA LYS A 275 1.57 -3.05 5.69
C LYS A 275 1.12 -1.95 6.65
N ALA A 276 1.59 -2.02 7.89
CA ALA A 276 1.22 -1.06 8.91
C ALA A 276 2.35 -0.81 9.92
N VAL A 277 2.46 0.43 10.40
CA VAL A 277 3.36 0.84 11.47
C VAL A 277 2.58 1.67 12.47
N VAL A 278 2.72 1.36 13.76
CA VAL A 278 2.15 2.13 14.87
C VAL A 278 3.25 2.54 15.82
N VAL A 279 3.25 3.80 16.23
CA VAL A 279 4.23 4.41 17.13
C VAL A 279 3.52 4.99 18.34
N ASP A 280 4.12 4.79 19.52
CA ASP A 280 3.73 5.38 20.81
C ASP A 280 2.22 5.34 21.07
N ASP A 281 1.69 4.12 21.08
CA ASP A 281 0.31 3.84 21.44
C ASP A 281 -0.75 4.60 20.63
N GLY A 282 -0.44 4.79 19.35
CA GLY A 282 -1.35 5.43 18.40
C GLY A 282 -1.13 6.92 18.25
N LYS A 283 -0.05 7.49 18.82
CA LYS A 283 0.40 8.85 18.47
C LYS A 283 0.54 8.99 16.95
N PHE A 284 1.18 7.99 16.34
CA PHE A 284 1.21 7.84 14.88
C PHE A 284 0.80 6.44 14.46
N MET A 285 0.06 6.36 13.37
CA MET A 285 -0.26 5.10 12.72
C MET A 285 -0.27 5.30 11.21
N THR A 286 0.46 4.48 10.47
CA THR A 286 0.42 4.49 9.00
C THR A 286 0.09 3.12 8.48
N LEU A 287 -0.81 3.05 7.50
CA LEU A 287 -1.12 1.83 6.77
C LEU A 287 -1.45 2.12 5.31
N GLY A 288 -1.19 1.16 4.44
CA GLY A 288 -1.39 1.33 3.01
C GLY A 288 -0.70 0.24 2.21
N SER A 289 -0.04 0.64 1.12
CA SER A 289 0.60 -0.29 0.20
C SER A 289 2.12 -0.42 0.38
N LEU A 290 2.79 0.54 1.01
CA LEU A 290 4.26 0.57 1.13
C LEU A 290 4.80 -0.67 1.90
N ASN A 291 5.51 -1.55 1.20
CA ASN A 291 6.32 -2.58 1.86
C ASN A 291 7.62 -1.96 2.42
N GLN A 292 8.22 -2.59 3.43
CA GLN A 292 9.54 -2.17 3.95
C GLN A 292 10.68 -2.84 3.18
N ASP A 293 10.67 -2.70 1.87
CA ASP A 293 11.70 -3.21 0.97
C ASP A 293 12.22 -2.12 0.01
N ILE A 294 13.35 -2.44 -0.64
CA ILE A 294 14.03 -1.54 -1.56
C ILE A 294 13.15 -1.14 -2.77
N TRP A 295 12.26 -2.03 -3.24
CA TRP A 295 11.39 -1.70 -4.37
C TRP A 295 10.31 -0.70 -3.98
N SER A 296 9.65 -0.90 -2.85
CA SER A 296 8.63 0.01 -2.33
C SER A 296 9.23 1.37 -1.96
N PHE A 297 10.44 1.43 -1.40
CA PHE A 297 11.09 2.70 -1.03
C PHE A 297 11.61 3.49 -2.23
N TYR A 298 12.03 2.84 -3.31
CA TYR A 298 12.81 3.52 -4.36
C TYR A 298 12.30 3.33 -5.79
N CYS A 299 11.34 2.46 -6.04
CA CYS A 299 10.90 2.12 -7.39
C CYS A 299 9.38 2.18 -7.57
N ASN A 300 8.60 1.63 -6.63
CA ASN A 300 7.16 1.47 -6.79
C ASN A 300 6.40 2.74 -6.43
N ASN A 301 5.25 2.91 -7.08
CA ASN A 301 4.28 3.90 -6.64
C ASN A 301 3.48 3.32 -5.48
N GLU A 302 3.38 4.07 -4.38
CA GLU A 302 2.76 3.63 -3.13
C GLU A 302 1.77 4.67 -2.62
N ALA A 303 0.85 4.24 -1.75
CA ALA A 303 -0.09 5.12 -1.08
C ALA A 303 -0.42 4.59 0.30
N ASN A 304 -0.41 5.48 1.28
CA ASN A 304 -0.80 5.19 2.66
C ASN A 304 -1.75 6.26 3.20
N ILE A 305 -2.42 5.92 4.30
CA ILE A 305 -2.97 6.90 5.23
C ILE A 305 -2.03 6.98 6.44
N LEU A 306 -1.65 8.20 6.82
CA LEU A 306 -1.06 8.51 8.11
C LEU A 306 -2.16 9.08 9.02
N LEU A 307 -2.32 8.48 10.19
CA LEU A 307 -3.11 8.97 11.29
C LEU A 307 -2.17 9.61 12.32
N VAL A 308 -2.49 10.83 12.73
CA VAL A 308 -1.75 11.59 13.75
C VAL A 308 -2.69 11.91 14.90
N ASN A 309 -2.36 11.45 16.10
CA ASN A 309 -3.06 11.78 17.33
C ASN A 309 -2.12 12.52 18.28
N GLU A 310 -2.22 13.86 18.29
CA GLU A 310 -1.36 14.72 19.12
C GLU A 310 -1.62 14.57 20.63
N LYS A 311 -2.79 14.05 21.01
CA LYS A 311 -3.24 13.92 22.40
C LYS A 311 -3.67 12.49 22.69
N VAL A 312 -2.69 11.59 22.73
CA VAL A 312 -2.93 10.19 23.12
C VAL A 312 -3.48 10.16 24.55
N ASP A 313 -4.71 9.66 24.69
CA ASP A 313 -5.36 9.38 25.97
C ASP A 313 -5.40 7.86 26.18
N PRO A 314 -4.58 7.30 27.09
CA PRO A 314 -4.56 5.86 27.37
C PRO A 314 -5.91 5.30 27.84
N LEU A 315 -6.79 6.14 28.42
CA LEU A 315 -8.12 5.73 28.87
C LEU A 315 -9.16 5.78 27.75
N ARG A 316 -8.85 6.49 26.65
CA ARG A 316 -9.75 6.70 25.51
C ARG A 316 -8.99 6.56 24.19
N PRO A 317 -8.44 5.36 23.90
CA PRO A 317 -7.74 5.12 22.65
C PRO A 317 -8.66 5.32 21.44
N THR A 318 -8.09 5.73 20.32
CA THR A 318 -8.84 5.87 19.06
C THR A 318 -9.34 4.51 18.58
N LEU A 319 -10.42 4.51 17.79
CA LEU A 319 -10.95 3.29 17.18
C LEU A 319 -9.91 2.62 16.28
N ALA A 320 -9.14 3.40 15.53
CA ALA A 320 -8.10 2.90 14.65
C ALA A 320 -7.00 2.17 15.42
N TYR A 321 -6.44 2.81 16.46
CA TYR A 321 -5.43 2.18 17.31
C TYR A 321 -5.97 0.93 18.02
N THR A 322 -7.16 1.00 18.61
CA THR A 322 -7.78 -0.13 19.29
C THR A 322 -7.98 -1.32 18.36
N THR A 323 -8.47 -1.07 17.14
CA THR A 323 -8.68 -2.11 16.11
C THR A 323 -7.35 -2.70 15.66
N PHE A 324 -6.33 -1.85 15.43
CA PHE A 324 -4.99 -2.32 15.09
C PHE A 324 -4.43 -3.23 16.18
N MET A 325 -4.52 -2.83 17.45
CA MET A 325 -4.00 -3.63 18.56
C MET A 325 -4.72 -4.97 18.70
N GLN A 326 -6.02 -5.05 18.41
CA GLN A 326 -6.75 -6.32 18.33
C GLN A 326 -6.17 -7.22 17.22
N VAL A 327 -5.96 -6.67 16.02
CA VAL A 327 -5.35 -7.40 14.89
C VAL A 327 -3.93 -7.86 15.24
N PHE A 328 -3.09 -6.94 15.72
CA PHE A 328 -1.69 -7.18 16.05
C PHE A 328 -1.55 -8.26 17.14
N ASN A 329 -2.33 -8.17 18.21
CA ASN A 329 -2.28 -9.15 19.31
C ASN A 329 -2.82 -10.51 18.88
N ASN A 330 -3.86 -10.57 18.04
CA ASN A 330 -4.36 -11.82 17.49
C ASN A 330 -3.32 -12.47 16.57
N LEU A 331 -2.70 -11.69 15.68
CA LEU A 331 -1.60 -12.18 14.84
C LEU A 331 -0.47 -12.74 15.70
N LYS A 332 -0.01 -12.00 16.72
CA LYS A 332 1.07 -12.47 17.61
C LYS A 332 0.77 -13.79 18.29
N ARG A 333 -0.48 -14.04 18.69
CA ARG A 333 -0.91 -15.31 19.30
C ARG A 333 -0.86 -16.48 18.32
N GLU A 334 -1.09 -16.22 17.04
CA GLU A 334 -1.08 -17.22 15.97
C GLU A 334 0.30 -17.38 15.32
N CYS A 335 1.20 -16.40 15.51
CA CYS A 335 2.57 -16.42 15.04
C CYS A 335 3.51 -17.13 16.02
N ARG A 336 4.69 -17.49 15.52
CA ARG A 336 5.82 -17.95 16.35
C ARG A 336 6.94 -16.92 16.33
N LEU A 337 7.80 -16.92 17.35
CA LEU A 337 9.04 -16.15 17.28
C LEU A 337 9.93 -16.69 16.16
N VAL A 338 10.64 -15.79 15.47
CA VAL A 338 11.64 -16.17 14.47
C VAL A 338 12.75 -16.98 15.14
N ASP A 339 13.03 -18.19 14.63
CA ASP A 339 14.11 -19.07 15.13
C ASP A 339 15.45 -18.72 14.47
N ASP A 340 16.38 -18.19 15.26
CA ASP A 340 17.71 -17.77 14.80
C ASP A 340 18.62 -18.93 14.39
N ARG A 341 18.21 -20.17 14.63
CA ARG A 341 18.97 -21.37 14.27
C ARG A 341 18.64 -21.88 12.88
N GLU A 342 17.63 -21.32 12.21
CA GLU A 342 17.33 -21.69 10.83
C GLU A 342 18.52 -21.39 9.92
N LYS A 343 18.88 -22.39 9.10
CA LYS A 343 19.98 -22.29 8.14
C LYS A 343 19.46 -22.62 6.75
N TYR A 344 20.07 -22.00 5.75
CA TYR A 344 19.81 -22.36 4.36
C TYR A 344 20.38 -23.74 4.06
N SER A 345 19.75 -24.47 3.13
CA SER A 345 20.38 -25.59 2.46
C SER A 345 21.50 -25.08 1.53
N PRO A 346 22.44 -25.93 1.07
CA PRO A 346 23.47 -25.51 0.10
C PRO A 346 22.87 -24.86 -1.16
N MET A 347 21.80 -25.43 -1.70
CA MET A 347 21.09 -24.84 -2.85
C MET A 347 20.38 -23.52 -2.47
N GLY A 348 19.83 -23.45 -1.25
CA GLY A 348 19.20 -22.24 -0.73
C GLY A 348 20.17 -21.06 -0.62
N TYR A 349 21.44 -21.30 -0.27
CA TYR A 349 22.46 -20.25 -0.27
C TYR A 349 22.69 -19.67 -1.68
N ILE A 350 22.82 -20.53 -2.69
CA ILE A 350 23.03 -20.12 -4.09
C ILE A 350 21.83 -19.29 -4.58
N GLU A 351 20.62 -19.80 -4.36
CA GLU A 351 19.39 -19.11 -4.78
C GLU A 351 19.22 -17.76 -4.05
N ASN A 352 19.51 -17.71 -2.76
CA ASN A 352 19.46 -16.47 -1.98
C ASN A 352 20.46 -15.43 -2.51
N THR A 353 21.71 -15.83 -2.75
CA THR A 353 22.74 -14.93 -3.30
C THR A 353 22.30 -14.38 -4.66
N PHE A 354 21.76 -15.21 -5.54
CA PHE A 354 21.22 -14.76 -6.82
C PHE A 354 20.13 -13.69 -6.64
N TRP A 355 19.13 -13.93 -5.79
CA TRP A 355 18.05 -12.97 -5.58
C TRP A 355 18.50 -11.68 -4.91
N ARG A 356 19.47 -11.73 -3.98
CA ARG A 356 20.08 -10.53 -3.39
C ARG A 356 20.79 -9.67 -4.45
N VAL A 357 21.55 -10.31 -5.35
CA VAL A 357 22.19 -9.61 -6.48
C VAL A 357 21.15 -9.02 -7.42
N PHE A 358 20.10 -9.78 -7.76
CA PHE A 358 18.99 -9.30 -8.59
C PHE A 358 18.31 -8.06 -8.00
N LEU A 359 18.01 -8.08 -6.69
CA LEU A 359 17.43 -6.94 -5.99
C LEU A 359 18.36 -5.73 -6.04
N ALA A 360 19.65 -5.90 -5.75
CA ALA A 360 20.64 -4.82 -5.82
C ALA A 360 20.71 -4.21 -7.23
N CYS A 361 20.82 -5.04 -8.28
CA CYS A 361 20.83 -4.58 -9.67
C CYS A 361 19.54 -3.83 -10.03
N SER A 362 18.37 -4.36 -9.64
CA SER A 362 17.07 -3.73 -9.93
C SER A 362 16.95 -2.34 -9.28
N TYR A 363 17.54 -2.13 -8.11
CA TYR A 363 17.60 -0.83 -7.44
C TYR A 363 18.45 0.18 -8.20
N PHE A 364 19.65 -0.19 -8.65
CA PHE A 364 20.50 0.70 -9.45
C PHE A 364 19.81 1.09 -10.75
N ILE A 365 19.24 0.10 -11.45
CA ILE A 365 18.47 0.31 -12.67
C ILE A 365 17.26 1.23 -12.41
N GLY A 366 16.49 0.98 -11.34
CA GLY A 366 15.31 1.76 -10.98
C GLY A 366 15.63 3.22 -10.62
N LYS A 367 16.80 3.48 -10.03
CA LYS A 367 17.29 4.84 -9.76
C LYS A 367 17.81 5.57 -11.01
N GLY A 368 17.85 4.92 -12.17
CA GLY A 368 18.36 5.51 -13.41
C GLY A 368 19.85 5.87 -13.33
N ARG A 369 20.62 5.13 -12.51
CA ARG A 369 22.07 5.28 -12.37
C ARG A 369 22.82 4.12 -13.00
#